data_AF-A0A353PWQ4-F1
#
_entry.id   AF-A0A353PWQ4-F1
#
_cell.length_a   1.000
_cell.length_b   1.000
_cell.length_c   1.000
_cell.angle_alpha   90.00
_cell.angle_beta   90.00
_cell.angle_gamma   90.00
#
_symmetry.space_group_name_H-M   'P 1'
#
loop_
_entity.id
_entity.type
_entity.pdbx_description
1 polymer ?
#
loop_
_entity_poly.entity_id
_entity_poly.type
_entity_poly.pdbx_seq_one_letter_code
_entity_poly.pdbx_strand_id
1 'polypeptide(L)'
;MKNKIFHIIFFFLCLTLPHLADAEISLIKNDEKLYKIQNIFYDSQNAFHEKTLLKKISIDRNRTFREEELLDYIAKLEKQFLDTRLIDSIQIDYAIAEKSQDENTSESDDTNLILIDFFIQTQKSGNFIIFPYPKYDSNTGFSLKAKLKDYNAFKRMEIFSSDLSYTLTPEKTTALESEIDFIFPFYIGYTNNKVYSDVDLF
;
A
#
# COMPACT_ATOMS: atom_id res chain seq x y z
N MET A 1 23.77 -37.29 -65.72
CA MET A 1 23.79 -37.94 -64.40
C MET A 1 23.82 -36.87 -63.31
N LYS A 2 22.66 -36.45 -62.79
CA LYS A 2 22.55 -35.38 -61.79
C LYS A 2 21.92 -35.92 -60.50
N ASN A 3 22.67 -35.77 -59.41
CA ASN A 3 22.22 -35.47 -58.05
C ASN A 3 21.28 -36.43 -57.29
N LYS A 4 21.51 -37.75 -57.34
CA LYS A 4 20.85 -38.67 -56.38
C LYS A 4 21.45 -38.64 -54.97
N ILE A 5 22.73 -38.28 -54.83
CA ILE A 5 23.43 -38.20 -53.54
C ILE A 5 22.99 -36.98 -52.71
N PHE A 6 22.65 -35.87 -53.36
CA PHE A 6 22.24 -34.63 -52.67
C PHE A 6 20.88 -34.77 -51.96
N HIS A 7 19.96 -35.55 -52.53
CA HIS A 7 18.64 -35.77 -51.92
C HIS A 7 18.69 -36.71 -50.71
N ILE A 8 19.61 -37.67 -50.69
CA ILE A 8 19.78 -38.60 -49.56
C ILE A 8 20.38 -37.87 -48.35
N ILE A 9 21.34 -36.97 -48.57
CA ILE A 9 21.95 -36.16 -47.50
C ILE A 9 20.94 -35.16 -46.92
N PHE A 10 20.13 -34.52 -47.77
CA PHE A 10 19.09 -33.58 -47.32
C PHE A 10 17.98 -34.27 -46.49
N PHE A 11 17.57 -35.48 -46.88
CA PHE A 11 16.57 -36.24 -46.15
C PHE A 11 17.06 -36.69 -44.77
N PHE A 12 18.34 -37.06 -44.64
CA PHE A 12 18.93 -37.42 -43.35
C PHE A 12 19.10 -36.21 -42.42
N LEU A 13 19.39 -35.02 -42.96
CA LEU A 13 19.50 -33.78 -42.20
C LEU A 13 18.15 -33.34 -41.59
N CYS A 14 17.04 -33.50 -42.33
CA CYS A 14 15.70 -33.18 -41.82
C CYS A 14 15.17 -34.18 -40.79
N LEU A 15 15.64 -35.43 -40.78
CA LEU A 15 15.17 -36.44 -39.83
C LEU A 15 15.80 -36.28 -38.43
N THR A 16 16.99 -35.67 -38.33
CA THR A 16 17.72 -35.49 -37.07
C THR A 16 17.48 -34.13 -36.41
N LEU A 17 17.01 -33.12 -37.15
CA LEU A 17 16.70 -31.79 -36.59
C LEU A 17 15.61 -31.79 -35.49
N PRO A 18 14.48 -32.52 -35.62
CA PRO A 18 13.46 -32.51 -34.55
C PRO A 18 13.93 -33.20 -33.27
N HIS A 19 14.81 -34.22 -33.38
CA HIS A 19 15.34 -34.93 -32.21
C HIS A 19 16.35 -34.11 -31.39
N LEU A 20 17.08 -33.19 -32.02
CA LEU A 20 17.96 -32.25 -31.31
C LEU A 20 17.16 -31.11 -30.63
N ALA A 21 16.02 -30.71 -31.21
CA ALA A 21 15.14 -29.71 -30.62
C ALA A 21 14.46 -30.22 -29.32
N ASP A 22 13.99 -31.47 -29.30
CA ASP A 22 13.35 -32.05 -28.11
C ASP A 22 14.35 -32.21 -26.93
N ALA A 23 15.63 -32.43 -27.23
CA ALA A 23 16.68 -32.52 -26.21
C ALA A 23 16.99 -31.17 -25.55
N GLU A 24 16.98 -30.06 -26.31
CA GLU A 24 17.13 -28.71 -25.74
C GLU A 24 15.87 -28.25 -24.99
N ILE A 25 14.67 -28.66 -25.43
CA ILE A 25 13.41 -28.32 -24.74
C ILE A 25 13.33 -29.01 -23.36
N SER A 26 13.93 -30.19 -23.19
CA SER A 26 14.00 -30.88 -21.88
C SER A 26 15.00 -30.26 -20.89
N LEU A 27 15.95 -29.44 -21.37
CA LEU A 27 16.91 -28.69 -20.53
C LEU A 27 16.41 -27.29 -20.14
N ILE A 28 15.34 -26.80 -20.77
CA ILE A 28 14.55 -25.66 -20.28
C ILE A 28 13.47 -26.19 -19.32
N LYS A 29 13.88 -27.03 -18.37
CA LYS A 29 13.10 -27.18 -17.14
C LYS A 29 13.41 -25.93 -16.34
N ASN A 30 12.64 -24.88 -16.59
CA ASN A 30 12.73 -23.60 -15.93
C ASN A 30 12.65 -23.85 -14.42
N ASP A 31 13.77 -23.76 -13.70
CA ASP A 31 13.77 -23.63 -12.24
C ASP A 31 13.21 -22.24 -11.93
N GLU A 32 11.90 -22.08 -12.15
CA GLU A 32 11.18 -20.84 -11.88
C GLU A 32 11.22 -20.60 -10.39
N LYS A 33 12.06 -19.64 -10.00
CA LYS A 33 12.13 -19.15 -8.63
C LYS A 33 10.81 -18.50 -8.27
N LEU A 34 10.18 -19.02 -7.22
CA LEU A 34 8.97 -18.49 -6.65
C LEU A 34 9.33 -17.68 -5.41
N TYR A 35 8.84 -16.46 -5.34
CA TYR A 35 9.08 -15.55 -4.23
C TYR A 35 7.88 -15.51 -3.30
N LYS A 36 8.10 -15.55 -1.99
CA LYS A 36 7.05 -15.42 -0.98
C LYS A 36 7.46 -14.44 0.11
N ILE A 37 6.56 -13.52 0.41
CA ILE A 37 6.80 -12.48 1.42
C ILE A 37 6.68 -13.09 2.82
N GLN A 38 7.74 -12.98 3.61
CA GLN A 38 7.80 -13.46 4.98
C GLN A 38 7.56 -12.31 5.96
N ASN A 39 8.47 -11.34 6.01
CA ASN A 39 8.36 -10.18 6.88
C ASN A 39 8.17 -8.88 6.10
N ILE A 40 7.62 -7.89 6.80
CA ILE A 40 7.39 -6.56 6.28
C ILE A 40 7.85 -5.56 7.33
N PHE A 41 8.82 -4.74 6.99
CA PHE A 41 9.39 -3.70 7.81
C PHE A 41 8.96 -2.34 7.26
N TYR A 42 8.48 -1.47 8.14
CA TYR A 42 8.06 -0.13 7.78
C TYR A 42 8.99 0.90 8.39
N ASP A 43 9.53 1.78 7.56
CA ASP A 43 10.13 3.03 8.00
C ASP A 43 9.27 4.19 7.51
N SER A 44 8.64 4.89 8.45
CA SER A 44 7.80 6.05 8.15
C SER A 44 8.29 7.32 8.82
N GLN A 45 9.53 7.35 9.33
CA GLN A 45 10.08 8.50 10.07
C GLN A 45 9.12 9.01 11.15
N ASN A 46 8.45 8.09 11.86
CA ASN A 46 7.46 8.40 12.90
C ASN A 46 6.20 9.17 12.41
N ALA A 47 5.92 9.19 11.11
CA ALA A 47 4.79 9.90 10.51
C ALA A 47 3.48 9.10 10.51
N PHE A 48 3.57 7.77 10.51
CA PHE A 48 2.44 6.85 10.55
C PHE A 48 2.67 5.76 11.61
N HIS A 49 1.61 5.26 12.23
CA HIS A 49 1.72 4.00 12.97
C HIS A 49 1.80 2.83 11.98
N GLU A 50 2.70 1.87 12.21
CA GLU A 50 2.86 0.68 11.33
C GLU A 50 1.54 -0.09 11.14
N LYS A 51 0.78 -0.26 12.23
CA LYS A 51 -0.54 -0.91 12.20
C LYS A 51 -1.54 -0.19 11.29
N THR A 52 -1.39 1.13 11.12
CA THR A 52 -2.23 1.92 10.22
C THR A 52 -1.90 1.57 8.77
N LEU A 53 -0.62 1.58 8.39
CA LEU A 53 -0.17 1.28 7.04
C LEU A 53 -0.60 -0.14 6.63
N LEU A 54 -0.37 -1.11 7.51
CA LEU A 54 -0.73 -2.51 7.30
C LEU A 54 -2.25 -2.73 7.17
N LYS A 55 -3.08 -1.94 7.87
CA LYS A 55 -4.54 -2.02 7.74
C LYS A 55 -5.04 -1.33 6.48
N LYS A 56 -4.47 -0.16 6.15
CA LYS A 56 -4.96 0.65 5.03
C LYS A 56 -4.66 -0.01 3.70
N ILE A 57 -3.49 -0.64 3.59
CA ILE A 57 -3.03 -1.32 2.38
C ILE A 57 -2.69 -2.75 2.75
N SER A 58 -3.55 -3.67 2.34
CA SER A 58 -3.40 -5.10 2.63
C SER A 58 -2.34 -5.71 1.73
N ILE A 59 -1.23 -6.14 2.34
CA ILE A 59 -0.17 -6.87 1.66
C ILE A 59 -0.41 -8.37 1.87
N ASP A 60 -0.62 -9.09 0.77
CA ASP A 60 -0.80 -10.54 0.79
C ASP A 60 0.55 -11.26 1.00
N ARG A 61 0.68 -11.92 2.16
CA ARG A 61 1.86 -12.73 2.53
C ARG A 61 1.74 -14.20 2.13
N ASN A 62 0.53 -14.65 1.77
CA ASN A 62 0.26 -16.03 1.44
C ASN A 62 0.46 -16.32 -0.04
N ARG A 63 0.42 -15.28 -0.88
CA ARG A 63 0.70 -15.36 -2.30
C ARG A 63 2.17 -15.67 -2.58
N THR A 64 2.39 -16.53 -3.57
CA THR A 64 3.68 -16.76 -4.21
C THR A 64 3.72 -16.02 -5.55
N PHE A 65 4.89 -15.51 -5.92
CA PHE A 65 5.09 -14.67 -7.10
C PHE A 65 6.21 -15.23 -7.96
N ARG A 66 6.09 -15.11 -9.29
CA ARG A 66 7.28 -15.10 -10.16
C ARG A 66 7.95 -13.74 -10.08
N GLU A 67 9.18 -13.63 -10.57
CA GLU A 67 9.95 -12.38 -10.50
C GLU A 67 9.22 -11.22 -11.20
N GLU A 68 8.68 -11.41 -12.41
CA GLU A 68 7.93 -10.35 -13.09
C GLU A 68 6.65 -9.95 -12.33
N GLU A 69 5.94 -10.93 -11.77
CA GLU A 69 4.71 -10.68 -11.00
C GLU A 69 5.00 -9.95 -9.68
N LEU A 70 6.18 -10.18 -9.09
CA LEU A 70 6.62 -9.50 -7.87
C LEU A 70 6.85 -8.01 -8.14
N LEU A 71 7.53 -7.67 -9.24
CA LEU A 71 7.78 -6.29 -9.63
C LEU A 71 6.48 -5.55 -9.94
N ASP A 72 5.57 -6.18 -10.69
CA ASP A 72 4.23 -5.62 -10.95
C ASP A 72 3.43 -5.43 -9.66
N TYR A 73 3.55 -6.36 -8.72
CA TYR A 73 2.89 -6.27 -7.42
C TYR A 73 3.45 -5.12 -6.57
N ILE A 74 4.78 -4.94 -6.56
CA ILE A 74 5.42 -3.80 -5.88
C ILE A 74 4.93 -2.48 -6.48
N ALA A 75 4.97 -2.32 -7.80
CA ALA A 75 4.50 -1.11 -8.48
C ALA A 75 3.01 -0.82 -8.18
N LYS A 76 2.18 -1.86 -8.09
CA LYS A 76 0.79 -1.74 -7.67
C LYS A 76 0.67 -1.25 -6.22
N LEU A 77 1.46 -1.79 -5.29
CA LEU A 77 1.46 -1.36 -3.90
C LEU A 77 1.90 0.10 -3.77
N GLU A 78 2.99 0.49 -4.44
CA GLU A 78 3.47 1.88 -4.47
C GLU A 78 2.36 2.84 -4.91
N LYS A 79 1.66 2.49 -6.01
CA LYS A 79 0.51 3.27 -6.46
C LYS A 79 -0.59 3.35 -5.40
N GLN A 80 -0.92 2.25 -4.73
CA GLN A 80 -1.93 2.25 -3.66
C GLN A 80 -1.53 3.16 -2.48
N PHE A 81 -0.25 3.20 -2.11
CA PHE A 81 0.27 4.12 -1.09
C PHE A 81 0.12 5.58 -1.53
N LEU A 82 0.53 5.91 -2.77
CA LEU A 82 0.44 7.26 -3.31
C LEU A 82 -1.02 7.73 -3.50
N ASP A 83 -1.91 6.82 -3.89
CA ASP A 83 -3.34 7.11 -4.06
C ASP A 83 -4.03 7.54 -2.74
N THR A 84 -3.43 7.24 -1.58
CA THR A 84 -3.92 7.75 -0.29
C THR A 84 -3.81 9.27 -0.16
N ARG A 85 -2.96 9.92 -0.98
CA ARG A 85 -2.62 11.36 -0.93
C ARG A 85 -2.03 11.84 0.40
N LEU A 86 -1.80 10.95 1.36
CA LEU A 86 -1.17 11.30 2.63
C LEU A 86 0.34 11.05 2.61
N ILE A 87 0.82 10.35 1.59
CA ILE A 87 2.20 9.93 1.39
C ILE A 87 2.69 10.61 0.11
N ASP A 88 3.80 11.35 0.21
CA ASP A 88 4.40 12.08 -0.91
C ASP A 88 5.33 11.17 -1.73
N SER A 89 6.08 10.30 -1.04
CA SER A 89 7.00 9.36 -1.66
C SER A 89 6.98 8.02 -0.93
N ILE A 90 7.18 6.96 -1.71
CA ILE A 90 7.22 5.57 -1.27
C ILE A 90 8.36 4.87 -2.01
N GLN A 91 9.09 4.03 -1.28
CA GLN A 91 10.08 3.12 -1.83
C GLN A 91 9.87 1.75 -1.18
N ILE A 92 9.71 0.72 -2.00
CA ILE A 92 9.55 -0.66 -1.55
C ILE A 92 10.71 -1.48 -2.10
N ASP A 93 11.63 -1.83 -1.21
CA ASP A 93 12.73 -2.73 -1.51
C ASP A 93 12.44 -4.12 -0.94
N TYR A 94 13.10 -5.14 -1.48
CA TYR A 94 13.05 -6.49 -0.92
C TYR A 94 14.45 -7.09 -0.82
N ALA A 95 14.65 -7.92 0.20
CA ALA A 95 15.85 -8.74 0.36
C ALA A 95 15.45 -10.20 0.51
N ILE A 96 16.35 -11.11 0.10
CA ILE A 96 16.17 -12.54 0.38
C ILE A 96 16.32 -12.73 1.89
N ALA A 97 15.30 -13.33 2.51
CA ALA A 97 15.33 -13.62 3.93
C ALA A 97 16.42 -14.65 4.21
N GLU A 98 17.26 -14.38 5.22
CA GLU A 98 18.17 -15.40 5.73
C GLU A 98 17.31 -16.56 6.26
N LYS A 99 17.58 -17.80 5.81
CA LYS A 99 16.93 -18.97 6.41
C LYS A 99 17.29 -18.98 7.90
N SER A 100 16.34 -18.61 8.75
CA SER A 100 16.46 -18.83 10.18
C SER A 100 16.66 -20.33 10.37
N GLN A 101 17.85 -20.70 10.84
CA GLN A 101 18.26 -22.06 11.15
C GLN A 101 17.49 -22.52 12.41
N ASP A 102 16.16 -22.64 12.31
CA ASP A 102 15.32 -23.24 13.34
C ASP A 102 15.05 -24.69 12.93
N GLU A 103 15.73 -25.59 13.64
CA GLU A 103 15.86 -27.03 13.39
C GLU A 103 14.56 -27.86 13.52
N ASN A 104 13.36 -27.29 13.37
CA ASN A 104 12.10 -28.02 13.61
C ASN A 104 10.98 -27.69 12.62
N THR A 105 11.26 -27.64 11.32
CA THR A 105 10.21 -27.80 10.32
C THR A 105 10.74 -28.66 9.18
N SER A 106 10.11 -29.81 9.05
CA SER A 106 10.38 -30.84 8.05
C SER A 106 10.67 -30.23 6.69
N GLU A 107 11.79 -30.64 6.10
CA GLU A 107 12.14 -30.49 4.70
C GLU A 107 10.93 -30.86 3.85
N SER A 108 10.17 -29.85 3.43
CA SER A 108 9.39 -29.92 2.22
C SER A 108 10.28 -29.34 1.15
N ASP A 109 10.71 -30.26 0.31
CA ASP A 109 11.65 -30.15 -0.80
C ASP A 109 11.06 -29.30 -1.95
N ASP A 110 10.60 -28.08 -1.66
CA ASP A 110 10.24 -27.08 -2.68
C ASP A 110 11.51 -26.32 -3.03
N THR A 111 12.33 -26.94 -3.89
CA THR A 111 13.67 -26.49 -4.26
C THR A 111 13.70 -25.08 -4.88
N ASN A 112 12.54 -24.51 -5.24
CA ASN A 112 12.40 -23.25 -5.95
C ASN A 112 11.69 -22.13 -5.16
N LEU A 113 11.36 -22.31 -3.87
CA LEU A 113 10.71 -21.27 -3.06
C LEU A 113 11.74 -20.40 -2.32
N ILE A 114 11.74 -19.09 -2.61
CA ILE A 114 12.57 -18.05 -2.01
C ILE A 114 11.72 -17.18 -1.09
N LEU A 115 12.09 -17.12 0.18
CA LEU A 115 11.48 -16.20 1.15
C LEU A 115 12.13 -14.83 1.04
N ILE A 116 11.31 -13.78 1.08
CA ILE A 116 11.77 -12.39 0.99
C ILE A 116 11.18 -11.52 2.10
N ASP A 117 11.97 -10.55 2.51
CA ASP A 117 11.58 -9.50 3.45
C ASP A 117 11.38 -8.19 2.71
N PHE A 118 10.25 -7.52 2.97
CA PHE A 118 9.93 -6.22 2.40
C PHE A 118 10.39 -5.08 3.33
N PHE A 119 10.98 -4.05 2.74
CA PHE A 119 11.36 -2.81 3.41
C PHE A 119 10.62 -1.65 2.75
N ILE A 120 9.65 -1.10 3.46
CA ILE A 120 8.74 -0.07 2.96
C ILE A 120 9.11 1.26 3.63
N GLN A 121 9.67 2.18 2.84
CA GLN A 121 10.04 3.52 3.28
C GLN A 121 9.02 4.54 2.78
N THR A 122 8.46 5.35 3.68
CA THR A 122 7.42 6.33 3.35
C THR A 122 7.78 7.73 3.83
N GLN A 123 7.44 8.75 3.04
CA GLN A 123 7.49 10.15 3.43
C GLN A 123 6.08 10.75 3.46
N LYS A 124 5.73 11.44 4.55
CA LYS A 124 4.41 12.04 4.76
C LYS A 124 4.23 13.34 3.98
N SER A 125 3.02 13.52 3.44
CA SER A 125 2.52 14.76 2.85
C SER A 125 2.03 15.80 3.86
N GLY A 126 2.01 17.06 3.43
CA GLY A 126 1.43 18.18 4.16
C GLY A 126 -0.09 18.08 4.21
N ASN A 127 -0.63 17.59 5.33
CA ASN A 127 -2.03 17.17 5.46
C ASN A 127 -2.86 17.99 6.46
N PHE A 128 -2.41 19.19 6.83
CA PHE A 128 -3.10 20.07 7.79
C PHE A 128 -3.55 21.37 7.12
N ILE A 129 -4.81 21.73 7.29
CA ILE A 129 -5.43 22.92 6.71
C ILE A 129 -6.12 23.71 7.81
N ILE A 130 -5.83 25.02 7.87
CA ILE A 130 -6.55 26.00 8.68
C ILE A 130 -7.11 27.09 7.77
N PHE A 131 -8.38 27.43 7.91
CA PHE A 131 -9.02 28.44 7.07
C PHE A 131 -10.00 29.33 7.86
N PRO A 132 -9.74 30.65 7.97
CA PRO A 132 -10.69 31.61 8.52
C PRO A 132 -11.65 32.15 7.44
N TYR A 133 -12.93 32.27 7.79
CA TYR A 133 -14.01 32.78 6.96
C TYR A 133 -14.73 33.92 7.71
N PRO A 134 -14.22 35.16 7.62
CA PRO A 134 -14.95 36.33 8.10
C PRO A 134 -16.08 36.68 7.13
N LYS A 135 -17.23 37.06 7.66
CA LYS A 135 -18.39 37.55 6.91
C LYS A 135 -19.08 38.64 7.72
N TYR A 136 -19.57 39.66 7.03
CA TYR A 136 -20.37 40.73 7.61
C TYR A 136 -21.57 41.02 6.72
N ASP A 137 -22.73 41.13 7.34
CA ASP A 137 -24.00 41.50 6.70
C ASP A 137 -24.73 42.47 7.63
N SER A 138 -25.34 43.52 7.08
CA SER A 138 -26.06 44.53 7.86
C SER A 138 -27.29 43.96 8.58
N ASN A 139 -27.90 42.90 8.05
CA ASN A 139 -29.08 42.25 8.60
C ASN A 139 -28.75 41.17 9.61
N THR A 140 -27.67 40.40 9.40
CA THR A 140 -27.31 39.26 10.27
C THR A 140 -26.13 39.55 11.21
N GLY A 141 -25.40 40.65 10.99
CA GLY A 141 -24.24 41.05 11.78
C GLY A 141 -22.92 40.46 11.28
N PHE A 142 -21.93 40.41 12.17
CA PHE A 142 -20.61 39.86 11.91
C PHE A 142 -20.56 38.37 12.26
N SER A 143 -19.92 37.55 11.43
CA SER A 143 -19.64 36.15 11.71
C SER A 143 -18.20 35.79 11.31
N LEU A 144 -17.48 35.09 12.18
CA LEU A 144 -16.15 34.57 11.92
C LEU A 144 -16.19 33.05 12.12
N LYS A 145 -15.98 32.28 11.05
CA LYS A 145 -15.85 30.82 11.13
C LYS A 145 -14.39 30.41 10.86
N ALA A 146 -13.76 29.70 11.76
CA ALA A 146 -12.45 29.09 11.56
C ALA A 146 -12.62 27.59 11.38
N LYS A 147 -12.09 27.04 10.30
CA LYS A 147 -12.10 25.60 10.02
C LYS A 147 -10.70 25.02 10.14
N LEU A 148 -10.57 23.91 10.85
CA LEU A 148 -9.37 23.13 11.02
C LEU A 148 -9.60 21.75 10.44
N LYS A 149 -8.64 21.22 9.69
CA LYS A 149 -8.71 19.86 9.14
C LYS A 149 -7.33 19.22 9.08
N ASP A 150 -7.18 18.07 9.71
CA ASP A 150 -6.00 17.20 9.62
C ASP A 150 -6.41 15.87 8.99
N TYR A 151 -5.74 15.45 7.91
CA TYR A 151 -6.03 14.17 7.25
C TYR A 151 -5.17 12.99 7.74
N ASN A 152 -4.22 13.23 8.64
CA ASN A 152 -3.43 12.18 9.30
C ASN A 152 -3.42 12.36 10.82
N ALA A 153 -4.61 12.56 11.39
CA ALA A 153 -4.79 12.75 12.82
C ALA A 153 -4.22 11.55 13.60
N PHE A 154 -3.46 11.83 14.65
CA PHE A 154 -2.81 10.83 15.51
C PHE A 154 -1.96 9.79 14.76
N LYS A 155 -1.46 10.10 13.55
CA LYS A 155 -0.67 9.17 12.71
C LYS A 155 -1.48 7.97 12.21
N ARG A 156 -2.78 8.14 12.03
CA ARG A 156 -3.74 7.06 11.71
C ARG A 156 -4.37 7.13 10.33
N MET A 157 -3.96 8.07 9.48
CA MET A 157 -4.58 8.27 8.16
C MET A 157 -6.11 8.45 8.26
N GLU A 158 -6.55 9.09 9.35
CA GLU A 158 -7.95 9.43 9.62
C GLU A 158 -8.10 10.95 9.66
N ILE A 159 -9.30 11.41 9.31
CA ILE A 159 -9.63 12.83 9.27
C ILE A 159 -10.08 13.29 10.66
N PHE A 160 -9.48 14.39 11.10
CA PHE A 160 -9.97 15.23 12.18
C PHE A 160 -10.39 16.58 11.58
N SER A 161 -11.59 17.04 11.88
CA SER A 161 -12.04 18.40 11.58
C SER A 161 -12.60 19.09 12.81
N SER A 162 -12.40 20.39 12.88
CA SER A 162 -12.99 21.23 13.90
C SER A 162 -13.37 22.59 13.30
N ASP A 163 -14.61 22.98 13.52
CA ASP A 163 -15.17 24.25 13.10
C ASP A 163 -15.46 25.09 14.35
N LEU A 164 -14.91 26.30 14.42
CA LEU A 164 -15.21 27.29 15.47
C LEU A 164 -15.91 28.48 14.82
N SER A 165 -17.09 28.84 15.30
CA SER A 165 -17.88 29.95 14.76
C SER A 165 -18.17 30.97 15.85
N TYR A 166 -17.90 32.24 15.57
CA TYR A 166 -18.28 33.36 16.40
C TYR A 166 -19.24 34.26 15.63
N THR A 167 -20.36 34.62 16.24
CA THR A 167 -21.37 35.50 15.62
C THR A 167 -21.67 36.66 16.56
N LEU A 168 -21.76 37.87 16.01
CA LEU A 168 -22.18 39.10 16.67
C LEU A 168 -23.31 39.72 15.84
N THR A 169 -24.53 39.68 16.36
CA THR A 169 -25.70 40.25 15.68
C THR A 169 -25.73 41.79 15.80
N PRO A 170 -26.53 42.49 14.98
CA PRO A 170 -26.72 43.93 15.09
C PRO A 170 -27.33 44.37 16.44
N GLU A 171 -28.05 43.46 17.10
CA GLU A 171 -28.66 43.64 18.43
C GLU A 171 -27.64 43.49 19.57
N LYS A 172 -26.35 43.31 19.25
CA LYS A 172 -25.24 43.05 20.17
C LYS A 172 -25.37 41.71 20.92
N THR A 173 -26.12 40.76 20.39
CA THR A 173 -26.09 39.38 20.90
C THR A 173 -24.91 38.64 20.29
N THR A 174 -24.16 37.93 21.13
CA THR A 174 -22.99 37.15 20.73
C THR A 174 -23.27 35.66 20.88
N ALA A 175 -22.83 34.87 19.91
CA ALA A 175 -22.83 33.42 19.97
C ALA A 175 -21.44 32.88 19.67
N LEU A 176 -21.03 31.84 20.38
CA LEU A 176 -19.82 31.07 20.13
C LEU A 176 -20.23 29.62 19.98
N GLU A 177 -19.90 29.01 18.85
CA GLU A 177 -20.26 27.63 18.52
C GLU A 177 -18.98 26.88 18.15
N SER A 178 -18.84 25.65 18.62
CA SER A 178 -17.72 24.78 18.29
C SER A 178 -18.24 23.41 17.90
N GLU A 179 -17.80 22.92 16.74
CA GLU A 179 -18.11 21.61 16.19
C GLU A 179 -16.78 20.86 16.02
N ILE A 180 -16.74 19.59 16.44
CA ILE A 180 -15.55 18.75 16.35
C ILE A 180 -15.97 17.40 15.79
N ASP A 181 -15.45 17.07 14.61
CA ASP A 181 -15.66 15.78 13.97
C ASP A 181 -14.36 15.00 13.96
N PHE A 182 -14.40 13.78 14.46
CA PHE A 182 -13.29 12.85 14.32
C PHE A 182 -13.77 11.42 14.26
N ILE A 183 -13.11 10.62 13.43
CA ILE A 183 -13.32 9.19 13.40
C ILE A 183 -12.23 8.57 14.27
N PHE A 184 -12.61 8.02 15.43
CA PHE A 184 -11.70 7.25 16.26
C PHE A 184 -12.01 5.76 16.14
N PRO A 185 -11.33 5.01 15.25
CA PRO A 185 -11.46 3.57 15.27
C PRO A 185 -10.84 3.05 16.57
N PHE A 186 -11.63 2.44 17.45
CA PHE A 186 -11.11 1.67 18.58
C PHE A 186 -11.56 0.22 18.44
N TYR A 187 -10.69 -0.70 18.85
CA TYR A 187 -10.96 -2.13 18.77
C TYR A 187 -11.38 -2.61 20.16
N ILE A 188 -12.66 -2.91 20.34
CA ILE A 188 -13.15 -3.69 21.49
C ILE A 188 -13.40 -5.12 20.97
N GLY A 189 -12.42 -6.00 21.14
CA GLY A 189 -12.51 -7.41 20.74
C GLY A 189 -12.41 -7.68 19.24
N TYR A 190 -12.91 -8.86 18.81
CA TYR A 190 -12.85 -9.39 17.44
C TYR A 190 -13.69 -8.61 16.40
N THR A 191 -14.26 -7.46 16.76
CA THR A 191 -15.15 -6.68 15.89
C THR A 191 -14.57 -5.29 15.63
N ASN A 192 -14.63 -4.88 14.36
CA ASN A 192 -14.10 -3.61 13.86
C ASN A 192 -15.22 -2.55 13.98
N ASN A 193 -15.49 -2.08 15.20
CA ASN A 193 -16.59 -1.15 15.46
C ASN A 193 -16.15 0.30 15.15
N LYS A 194 -17.05 1.08 14.53
CA LYS A 194 -16.92 2.52 14.37
C LYS A 194 -17.98 3.16 15.26
N VAL A 195 -17.56 4.02 16.19
CA VAL A 195 -18.48 4.87 16.95
C VAL A 195 -18.41 6.26 16.38
N TYR A 196 -19.58 6.80 16.02
CA TYR A 196 -19.77 8.20 15.71
C TYR A 196 -20.21 8.87 17.01
N SER A 197 -19.43 9.80 17.53
CA SER A 197 -19.86 10.67 18.62
C SER A 197 -20.03 12.07 18.08
N ASP A 198 -21.27 12.55 18.11
CA ASP A 198 -21.57 13.97 17.93
C ASP A 198 -21.55 14.59 19.32
N VAL A 199 -20.71 15.60 19.54
CA VAL A 199 -20.58 16.25 20.86
C VAL A 199 -20.86 17.73 20.68
N ASP A 200 -22.12 18.10 20.86
CA ASP A 200 -22.56 19.49 20.97
C ASP A 200 -22.18 20.03 22.35
N LEU A 201 -21.19 20.93 22.41
CA LEU A 201 -20.87 21.71 23.60
C LEU A 201 -21.56 23.08 23.48
N PHE A 202 -22.65 23.26 24.24
CA PHE A 202 -23.41 24.50 24.36
C PHE A 202 -22.66 25.61 25.11
#